data_AF-A0A376J0X0-F1
#
_entry.id   AF-A0A376J0X0-F1
#
_cell.length_a   1.000
_cell.length_b   1.000
_cell.length_c   1.000
_cell.angle_alpha   90.00
_cell.angle_beta   90.00
_cell.angle_gamma   90.00
#
_symmetry.space_group_name_H-M   'P 1'
#
loop_
_entity.id
_entity.type
_entity.pdbx_description
1 polymer ?
#
loop_
_entity_poly.entity_id
_entity_poly.type
_entity_poly.pdbx_seq_one_letter_code
_entity_poly.pdbx_strand_id
1 'polypeptide(L)'
;MQKEQLSALMDGETLDSELLNELAHNPEMQKTWESYHLIRDSMRGDTPEVLHFDISSRVMAAIEEEPVRQPATLIPEAQPAPHQWQKMPFWQKVRPWAAQLYPNGRSRMRIACSYRWRPAL
;
A
#
# COMPACT_ATOMS: atom_id res chain seq x y z
N MET A 1 -1.84 -25.62 -18.99
CA MET A 1 -2.27 -24.23 -19.28
C MET A 1 -2.46 -23.42 -18.00
N GLN A 2 -3.22 -23.89 -17.01
CA GLN A 2 -3.47 -23.12 -15.77
C GLN A 2 -2.22 -22.77 -14.95
N LYS A 3 -1.19 -23.63 -14.92
CA LYS A 3 0.07 -23.37 -14.22
C LYS A 3 0.88 -22.20 -14.78
N GLU A 4 0.74 -21.92 -16.07
CA GLU A 4 1.42 -20.80 -16.75
C GLU A 4 0.77 -19.47 -16.38
N GLN A 5 -0.57 -19.43 -16.40
CA GLN A 5 -1.35 -18.27 -15.95
C GLN A 5 -1.07 -17.95 -14.47
N LEU A 6 -0.95 -18.98 -13.63
CA LEU A 6 -0.60 -18.83 -12.21
C LEU A 6 0.83 -18.27 -12.02
N SER A 7 1.79 -18.69 -12.86
CA SER A 7 3.15 -18.13 -12.84
C SER A 7 3.16 -16.66 -13.22
N ALA A 8 2.48 -16.31 -14.33
CA ALA A 8 2.35 -14.92 -14.77
C ALA A 8 1.67 -14.04 -13.70
N LEU A 9 0.69 -14.59 -12.97
CA LEU A 9 0.04 -13.91 -11.86
C LEU A 9 1.01 -13.67 -10.68
N MET A 10 1.86 -14.66 -10.37
CA MET A 10 2.86 -14.58 -9.28
C MET A 10 3.95 -13.53 -9.58
N ASP A 11 4.30 -13.36 -10.85
CA ASP A 11 5.25 -12.35 -11.33
C ASP A 11 4.61 -10.97 -11.55
N GLY A 12 3.28 -10.87 -11.47
CA GLY A 12 2.54 -9.62 -11.66
C GLY A 12 2.39 -9.21 -13.13
N GLU A 13 2.61 -10.13 -14.07
CA GLU A 13 2.49 -9.90 -15.51
C GLU A 13 1.03 -9.97 -15.99
N THR A 14 0.16 -10.64 -15.24
CA THR A 14 -1.30 -10.67 -15.46
C THR A 14 -2.06 -10.36 -14.18
N LEU A 15 -3.15 -9.60 -14.30
CA LEU A 15 -4.06 -9.26 -13.20
C LEU A 15 -5.50 -9.45 -13.68
N ASP A 16 -5.90 -10.71 -13.75
CA ASP A 16 -7.25 -11.11 -14.14
C ASP A 16 -8.09 -11.47 -12.91
N SER A 17 -9.26 -10.83 -12.78
CA SER A 17 -10.19 -11.06 -11.68
C SER A 17 -10.81 -12.46 -11.71
N GLU A 18 -11.01 -13.04 -12.90
CA GLU A 18 -11.57 -14.39 -13.02
C GLU A 18 -10.57 -15.42 -12.51
N LEU A 19 -9.31 -15.29 -12.92
CA LEU A 19 -8.20 -16.13 -12.43
C LEU A 19 -8.01 -16.03 -10.91
N LEU A 20 -8.12 -14.82 -10.34
CA LEU A 20 -8.06 -14.62 -8.89
C LEU A 20 -9.23 -15.32 -8.17
N ASN A 21 -10.43 -15.24 -8.73
CA ASN A 21 -11.59 -15.91 -8.18
C ASN A 21 -11.45 -17.44 -8.27
N GLU A 22 -10.93 -17.96 -9.39
CA GLU A 22 -10.66 -19.39 -9.54
C GLU A 22 -9.60 -19.87 -8.54
N LEU A 23 -8.50 -19.14 -8.39
CA LEU A 23 -7.46 -19.41 -7.39
C LEU A 23 -8.04 -19.45 -5.96
N ALA A 24 -8.94 -18.52 -5.62
CA ALA A 24 -9.56 -18.47 -4.30
C ALA A 24 -10.46 -19.68 -3.98
N HIS A 25 -11.00 -20.36 -4.99
CA HIS A 25 -11.95 -21.47 -4.80
C HIS A 25 -11.38 -22.85 -5.16
N ASN A 26 -10.23 -22.93 -5.83
CA ASN A 26 -9.62 -24.19 -6.27
C ASN A 26 -8.45 -24.63 -5.35
N PRO A 27 -8.60 -25.71 -4.55
CA PRO A 27 -7.56 -26.18 -3.64
C PRO A 27 -6.26 -26.65 -4.33
N GLU A 28 -6.35 -27.18 -5.55
CA GLU A 28 -5.16 -27.63 -6.29
C GLU A 28 -4.32 -26.43 -6.76
N MET A 29 -4.99 -25.35 -7.19
CA MET A 29 -4.31 -24.10 -7.54
C MET A 29 -3.68 -23.44 -6.32
N GLN A 30 -4.36 -23.45 -5.16
CA GLN A 30 -3.81 -22.92 -3.90
C GLN A 30 -2.54 -23.66 -3.48
N LYS A 31 -2.51 -24.99 -3.59
CA LYS A 31 -1.29 -25.79 -3.34
C LYS A 31 -0.16 -25.48 -4.31
N THR A 32 -0.50 -25.26 -5.58
CA THR A 32 0.49 -24.88 -6.59
C THR A 32 1.06 -23.48 -6.29
N TRP A 33 0.20 -22.54 -5.90
CA TRP A 33 0.59 -21.19 -5.49
C TRP A 33 1.53 -21.19 -4.28
N GLU A 34 1.18 -21.94 -3.23
CA GLU A 34 2.04 -22.16 -2.06
C GLU A 34 3.41 -22.72 -2.47
N SER A 35 3.43 -23.76 -3.30
CA SER A 35 4.67 -24.39 -3.77
C SER A 35 5.56 -23.42 -4.55
N TYR A 36 4.98 -22.58 -5.40
CA TYR A 36 5.73 -21.61 -6.20
C TYR A 36 6.36 -20.52 -5.33
N HIS A 37 5.63 -20.01 -4.34
CA HIS A 37 6.17 -19.06 -3.38
C HIS A 37 7.28 -19.68 -2.52
N LEU A 38 7.10 -20.92 -2.05
CA LEU A 38 8.14 -21.62 -1.30
C LEU A 38 9.43 -21.82 -2.12
N ILE A 39 9.32 -22.23 -3.38
CA ILE A 39 10.48 -22.37 -4.28
C ILE A 39 11.16 -21.01 -4.47
N ARG A 40 10.38 -19.94 -4.70
CA ARG A 40 10.90 -18.57 -4.85
C ARG A 40 11.68 -18.11 -3.64
N ASP A 41 11.14 -18.31 -2.44
CA ASP A 41 11.77 -17.91 -1.18
C ASP A 41 13.03 -18.74 -0.92
N SER A 42 12.98 -20.05 -1.20
CA SER A 42 14.15 -20.93 -1.12
C SER A 42 15.27 -20.51 -2.08
N MET A 43 14.94 -20.12 -3.31
CA MET A 43 15.93 -19.66 -4.30
C MET A 43 16.58 -18.32 -3.92
N ARG A 44 15.88 -17.47 -3.17
CA ARG A 44 16.41 -16.20 -2.66
C ARG A 44 17.21 -16.34 -1.38
N GLY A 45 17.11 -17.48 -0.70
CA GLY A 45 17.64 -17.66 0.64
C GLY A 45 16.82 -16.93 1.71
N ASP A 46 15.57 -16.58 1.39
CA ASP A 46 14.61 -15.91 2.29
C ASP A 46 13.85 -16.92 3.18
N THR A 47 14.43 -18.10 3.41
CA THR A 47 13.83 -19.13 4.28
C THR A 47 14.47 -19.12 5.65
N PRO A 48 13.68 -19.12 6.74
CA PRO A 48 14.20 -19.30 8.09
C PRO A 48 14.88 -20.65 8.27
N GLU A 49 15.66 -20.80 9.34
CA GLU A 49 16.31 -22.07 9.70
C GLU A 49 15.29 -23.21 9.91
N VAL A 50 14.10 -22.88 10.41
CA VAL A 50 12.98 -23.81 10.61
C VAL A 50 11.78 -23.36 9.79
N LEU A 51 11.32 -24.22 8.88
CA LEU A 51 10.14 -23.99 8.05
C LEU A 51 8.87 -24.38 8.78
N HIS A 52 7.90 -23.46 8.80
CA HIS A 52 6.56 -23.66 9.34
C HIS A 52 5.53 -23.60 8.20
N PHE A 53 4.91 -24.72 7.88
CA PHE A 53 3.91 -24.83 6.80
C PHE A 53 2.48 -24.52 7.26
N ASP A 54 2.28 -24.24 8.55
CA ASP A 54 0.98 -23.98 9.18
C ASP A 54 0.73 -22.48 9.44
N ILE A 55 1.60 -21.59 8.94
CA ILE A 55 1.47 -20.14 9.18
C ILE A 55 0.17 -19.61 8.57
N SER A 56 -0.07 -19.91 7.29
CA SER A 56 -1.26 -19.42 6.56
C SER A 56 -2.56 -19.90 7.21
N SER A 57 -2.63 -21.17 7.60
CA SER A 57 -3.82 -21.74 8.24
C SER A 57 -4.11 -21.11 9.60
N ARG A 58 -3.07 -20.88 10.42
CA ARG A 58 -3.21 -20.20 11.71
C ARG A 58 -3.64 -18.74 11.58
N VAL A 59 -3.12 -18.04 10.57
CA VAL A 59 -3.52 -16.66 10.26
C VAL A 59 -4.97 -16.63 9.82
N MET A 60 -5.40 -17.53 8.93
CA MET A 60 -6.80 -17.60 8.49
C MET A 60 -7.76 -17.87 9.65
N ALA A 61 -7.42 -18.81 10.54
CA ALA A 61 -8.21 -19.07 11.75
C ALA A 61 -8.32 -17.83 12.65
N ALA A 62 -7.23 -17.10 12.85
CA ALA A 62 -7.24 -15.87 13.64
C ALA A 62 -8.07 -14.74 12.98
N ILE A 63 -8.13 -14.68 11.65
CA ILE A 63 -8.97 -13.73 10.91
C ILE A 63 -10.46 -14.08 11.09
N GLU A 64 -10.82 -15.37 11.07
CA GLU A 64 -12.20 -15.82 11.30
C GLU A 64 -12.69 -15.48 12.72
N GLU A 65 -11.79 -15.48 13.71
CA GLU A 65 -12.08 -15.11 15.10
C GLU A 65 -12.09 -13.59 15.33
N GLU A 66 -11.69 -12.77 14.35
CA GLU A 66 -11.60 -11.32 14.55
C GLU A 66 -13.01 -10.70 14.69
N PRO A 67 -13.30 -9.96 15.78
CA PRO A 67 -14.57 -9.26 15.92
C PRO A 67 -14.71 -8.20 14.83
N VAL A 68 -15.90 -8.11 14.23
CA VAL A 68 -16.22 -7.08 13.21
C VAL A 68 -15.95 -5.70 13.80
N ARG A 69 -14.80 -5.11 13.43
CA ARG A 69 -14.48 -3.75 13.81
C ARG A 69 -15.44 -2.84 13.07
N GLN A 70 -16.22 -2.05 13.83
CA GLN A 70 -16.94 -0.94 13.24
C GLN A 70 -15.91 -0.08 12.49
N PRO A 71 -16.20 0.35 11.25
CA PRO A 71 -15.26 1.14 10.48
C PRO A 71 -14.83 2.32 11.35
N ALA A 72 -13.52 2.38 11.64
CA ALA A 72 -12.96 3.49 12.38
C ALA A 72 -13.47 4.76 11.72
N THR A 73 -14.10 5.64 12.51
CA THR A 73 -14.59 6.92 12.01
C THR A 73 -13.42 7.57 11.30
N LEU A 74 -13.51 7.69 9.97
CA LEU A 74 -12.45 8.32 9.18
C LEU A 74 -12.31 9.73 9.75
N ILE A 75 -11.26 9.95 10.55
CA ILE A 75 -10.92 11.28 11.02
C ILE A 75 -10.65 12.05 9.73
N PRO A 76 -11.47 13.05 9.37
CA PRO A 76 -11.19 13.84 8.19
C PRO A 76 -9.86 14.52 8.47
N GLU A 77 -8.81 14.14 7.74
CA GLU A 77 -7.56 14.88 7.72
C GLU A 77 -7.89 16.29 7.18
N ALA A 78 -8.19 17.20 8.10
CA ALA A 78 -8.46 18.58 7.78
C ALA A 78 -7.12 19.21 7.37
N GLN A 79 -6.89 19.32 6.06
CA GLN A 79 -5.77 20.11 5.55
C GLN A 79 -5.90 21.55 6.11
N PRO A 80 -4.84 22.11 6.74
CA PRO A 80 -4.92 23.43 7.32
C PRO A 80 -5.21 24.46 6.23
N ALA A 81 -6.31 25.19 6.40
CA ALA A 81 -6.73 26.20 5.44
C ALA A 81 -5.64 27.30 5.31
N PRO A 82 -5.49 27.94 4.13
CA PRO A 82 -4.40 28.85 3.84
C PRO A 82 -4.29 30.10 4.74
N HIS A 83 -5.30 30.41 5.55
CA HIS A 83 -5.21 31.50 6.53
C HIS A 83 -4.51 31.08 7.84
N GLN A 84 -4.36 29.77 8.10
CA GLN A 84 -3.77 29.25 9.33
C GLN A 84 -2.24 29.27 9.29
N TRP A 85 -1.63 29.00 8.13
CA TRP A 85 -0.16 29.03 7.99
C TRP A 85 0.38 30.45 8.20
N GLN A 86 -0.32 31.48 7.74
CA GLN A 86 0.10 32.88 7.94
C GLN A 86 0.25 33.28 9.42
N LYS A 87 -0.45 32.59 10.32
CA LYS A 87 -0.42 32.86 11.76
C LYS A 87 0.68 32.09 12.50
N MET A 88 1.38 31.16 11.86
CA MET A 88 2.42 30.40 12.56
C MET A 88 3.72 31.22 12.67
N PRO A 89 4.40 31.19 13.83
CA PRO A 89 5.53 32.06 14.12
C PRO A 89 6.75 31.86 13.21
N PHE A 90 6.90 30.68 12.59
CA PHE A 90 8.00 30.43 11.65
C PHE A 90 7.78 31.08 10.27
N TRP A 91 6.53 31.31 9.84
CA TRP A 91 6.24 31.95 8.55
C TRP A 91 6.77 33.37 8.47
N GLN A 92 6.79 34.10 9.59
CA GLN A 92 7.36 35.45 9.64
C GLN A 92 8.86 35.46 9.30
N LYS A 93 9.59 34.39 9.63
CA LYS A 93 11.03 34.27 9.34
C LYS A 93 11.33 33.87 7.89
N VAL A 94 10.43 33.12 7.25
CA VAL A 94 10.64 32.59 5.88
C VAL A 94 10.11 33.54 4.79
N ARG A 95 9.16 34.44 5.12
CA ARG A 95 8.58 35.43 4.20
C ARG A 95 9.60 36.30 3.43
N PRO A 96 10.69 36.84 4.03
CA PRO A 96 11.62 37.71 3.32
C PRO A 96 12.36 37.00 2.18
N TRP A 97 12.70 35.73 2.37
CA TRP A 97 13.36 34.90 1.36
C TRP A 97 12.38 34.46 0.26
N ALA A 98 11.15 34.08 0.63
CA ALA A 98 10.13 33.69 -0.34
C ALA A 98 9.72 34.85 -1.27
N ALA A 99 9.75 36.10 -0.80
CA ALA A 99 9.47 37.28 -1.60
C ALA A 99 10.52 37.55 -2.69
N GLN A 100 11.76 37.06 -2.52
CA GLN A 100 12.82 37.22 -3.51
C GLN A 100 12.70 36.23 -4.68
N LEU A 101 12.01 35.11 -4.48
CA LEU A 101 11.82 34.10 -5.52
C LEU A 101 10.59 34.35 -6.42
N TYR A 102 9.69 35.25 -6.02
CA TYR A 102 8.45 35.56 -6.78
C TYR A 102 8.13 37.06 -6.76
N PRO A 103 8.63 37.85 -7.74
CA PRO A 103 8.45 39.30 -7.76
C PRO A 103 6.99 39.75 -8.00
N ASN A 104 6.14 38.89 -8.57
CA ASN A 104 4.77 39.22 -8.94
C ASN A 104 3.74 38.52 -8.05
N GLY A 105 3.30 39.27 -7.04
CA GLY A 105 1.89 39.40 -6.65
C GLY A 105 1.03 38.14 -6.52
N ARG A 106 0.76 37.77 -5.26
CA ARG A 106 -0.54 37.27 -4.75
C ARG A 106 -1.38 36.43 -5.73
N SER A 107 -0.98 35.19 -5.97
CA SER A 107 -1.91 34.07 -6.18
C SER A 107 -1.16 32.75 -6.21
N ARG A 108 -1.58 31.80 -5.38
CA ARG A 108 -1.08 30.42 -5.29
C ARG A 108 0.39 30.26 -4.86
N MET A 109 0.66 30.62 -3.61
CA MET A 109 1.64 29.86 -2.85
C MET A 109 0.96 28.53 -2.44
N ARG A 110 0.91 27.55 -3.36
CA ARG A 110 0.76 26.15 -2.95
C ARG A 110 2.12 25.77 -2.39
N ILE A 111 2.28 25.92 -1.08
CA ILE A 111 3.36 25.25 -0.38
C ILE A 111 3.08 23.78 -0.62
N ALA A 112 3.91 23.15 -1.44
CA ALA A 112 3.88 21.72 -1.63
C ALA A 112 4.38 21.07 -0.34
N CYS A 113 3.56 21.08 0.71
CA CYS A 113 3.49 19.99 1.67
C CYS A 113 2.69 18.84 1.04
N SER A 114 2.97 18.52 -0.23
CA SER A 114 2.60 17.23 -0.77
C SER A 114 3.73 16.29 -0.34
N TYR A 115 3.55 15.60 0.78
CA TYR A 115 3.96 14.21 0.81
C TYR A 115 3.36 13.58 -0.44
N ARG A 116 4.20 13.37 -1.46
CA ARG A 116 3.81 12.80 -2.73
C ARG A 116 3.60 11.31 -2.54
N TRP A 117 2.52 10.95 -1.86
CA TRP A 117 1.86 9.67 -2.10
C TRP A 117 1.00 9.85 -3.34
N ARG A 118 1.51 9.35 -4.48
CA ARG A 118 0.65 9.04 -5.63
C ARG A 118 -0.07 7.73 -5.28
N PRO A 119 -1.41 7.68 -5.15
CA PRO A 119 -2.09 6.45 -5.45
C PRO A 119 -2.03 6.28 -6.98
N ALA A 120 -1.55 5.12 -7.40
CA ALA A 120 -1.60 4.70 -8.80
C ALA A 120 -3.05 4.49 -9.19
N LEU A 121 -3.53 5.28 -10.15
CA LEU A 121 -4.56 4.93 -11.13
C LEU A 121 -4.16 5.59 -12.45
#